data_AF-A0A7V2RI25-F1
#
_entry.id   AF-A0A7V2RI25-F1
#
_cell.length_a   1.000
_cell.length_b   1.000
_cell.length_c   1.000
_cell.angle_alpha   90.00
_cell.angle_beta   90.00
_cell.angle_gamma   90.00
#
_symmetry.space_group_name_H-M   'P 1'
#
loop_
_entity.id
_entity.type
_entity.pdbx_description
1 polymer ?
#
loop_
_entity_poly.entity_id
_entity_poly.type
_entity_poly.pdbx_seq_one_letter_code
_entity_poly.pdbx_strand_id
1 'polypeptide(L)'
;MESYELEPRYSTNEIPGKCIKCLGEQELNGCLMQLLREEGINKAVQEKYEALATFLQSPESKQLRDKSEKYLAEGKKVTVTIGSKDGKPVYGLKIE
;
A
#
# COMPACT_ATOMS: atom_id res chain seq x y z
N MET A 1 8.43 14.30 -3.85
CA MET A 1 7.20 13.56 -3.53
C MET A 1 7.52 12.10 -3.76
N GLU A 2 7.81 11.37 -2.68
CA GLU A 2 7.90 9.92 -2.76
C GLU A 2 6.49 9.37 -2.60
N SER A 3 6.04 8.66 -3.62
CA SER A 3 4.85 7.82 -3.57
C SER A 3 5.29 6.40 -3.80
N TYR A 4 4.65 5.46 -3.11
CA TYR A 4 4.94 4.04 -3.26
C TYR A 4 3.69 3.29 -3.67
N GLU A 5 3.90 2.17 -4.34
CA GLU A 5 2.86 1.44 -5.06
C GLU A 5 2.54 0.11 -4.37
N LEU A 6 1.26 -0.23 -4.35
CA LEU A 6 0.75 -1.55 -3.97
C LEU A 6 0.03 -2.14 -5.18
N GLU A 7 0.42 -3.34 -5.59
CA GLU A 7 -0.18 -4.06 -6.71
C GLU A 7 -1.02 -5.24 -6.21
N PRO A 8 -2.30 -5.04 -5.84
CA PRO A 8 -3.15 -6.14 -5.43
C PRO A 8 -3.38 -7.13 -6.56
N ARG A 9 -3.45 -8.42 -6.20
CA ARG A 9 -3.71 -9.51 -7.14
C ARG A 9 -4.63 -10.53 -6.50
N TYR A 10 -5.40 -11.24 -7.32
CA TYR A 10 -6.12 -12.42 -6.86
C TYR A 10 -5.20 -13.60 -6.64
N SER A 11 -5.62 -14.47 -5.73
CA SER A 11 -5.06 -15.81 -5.65
C SER A 11 -5.47 -16.60 -6.89
N THR A 12 -4.47 -17.17 -7.55
CA THR A 12 -4.67 -18.21 -8.55
C THR A 12 -4.37 -19.57 -7.91
N ASN A 13 -4.62 -20.65 -8.64
CA ASN A 13 -4.23 -22.00 -8.20
C ASN A 13 -2.72 -22.15 -7.99
N GLU A 14 -1.92 -21.24 -8.56
CA GLU A 14 -0.46 -21.31 -8.57
C GLU A 14 0.20 -20.26 -7.66
N ILE A 15 -0.44 -19.10 -7.48
CA ILE A 15 0.16 -17.96 -6.78
C ILE A 15 -0.86 -17.36 -5.79
N PRO A 16 -0.55 -17.31 -4.48
CA PRO A 16 -1.39 -16.62 -3.52
C PRO A 16 -1.34 -15.11 -3.78
N GLY A 17 -2.51 -14.54 -4.04
CA GLY A 17 -2.68 -13.11 -4.22
C GLY A 17 -2.77 -12.41 -2.87
N LYS A 18 -2.55 -11.09 -2.89
CA LYS A 18 -2.72 -10.25 -1.71
C LYS A 18 -3.62 -9.08 -2.07
N CYS A 19 -4.61 -8.83 -1.23
CA CYS A 19 -5.37 -7.59 -1.29
C CYS A 19 -4.51 -6.41 -0.83
N ILE A 20 -4.99 -5.19 -1.07
CA ILE A 20 -4.29 -3.95 -0.70
C ILE A 20 -3.95 -3.90 0.79
N LYS A 21 -4.87 -4.34 1.65
CA LYS A 21 -4.64 -4.41 3.11
C LYS A 21 -3.44 -5.29 3.42
N CYS A 22 -3.42 -6.52 2.89
CA CYS A 22 -2.35 -7.48 3.14
C CYS A 22 -0.99 -6.99 2.60
N LEU A 23 -0.98 -6.32 1.44
CA LEU A 23 0.23 -5.70 0.90
C LEU A 23 0.70 -4.55 1.79
N GLY A 24 -0.20 -3.66 2.21
CA GLY A 24 0.12 -2.56 3.10
C GLY A 24 0.66 -3.04 4.45
N GLU A 25 0.05 -4.07 5.05
CA GLU A 25 0.52 -4.67 6.31
C GLU A 25 1.90 -5.33 6.17
N GLN A 26 2.15 -6.00 5.04
CA GLN A 26 3.46 -6.58 4.73
C GLN A 26 4.55 -5.49 4.63
N GLU A 27 4.29 -4.44 3.83
CA GLU A 27 5.23 -3.34 3.65
C GLU A 27 5.46 -2.58 4.95
N LEU A 28 4.42 -2.37 5.75
CA LEU A 28 4.51 -1.71 7.05
C LEU A 28 5.41 -2.50 8.00
N ASN A 29 5.22 -3.83 8.05
CA ASN A 29 6.06 -4.70 8.86
C ASN A 29 7.51 -4.71 8.35
N GLY A 30 7.72 -4.67 7.04
CA GLY A 30 9.05 -4.52 6.43
C GLY A 30 9.75 -3.24 6.90
N CYS A 31 9.05 -2.10 6.86
CA CYS A 31 9.57 -0.82 7.34
C CYS A 31 9.89 -0.88 8.83
N LEU A 32 9.00 -1.46 9.65
CA LEU A 32 9.23 -1.63 11.09
C LEU A 32 10.50 -2.45 11.37
N MET A 33 10.64 -3.59 10.71
CA MET A 33 11.80 -4.46 10.88
C MET A 33 13.10 -3.77 10.47
N GLN A 34 13.06 -2.93 9.44
CA GLN A 34 14.20 -2.14 9.00
C GLN A 34 14.58 -1.07 10.04
N LEU A 35 13.60 -0.30 10.52
CA LEU A 35 13.79 0.72 11.56
C LEU A 35 14.35 0.15 12.87
N LEU A 36 14.00 -1.09 13.21
CA LEU A 36 14.48 -1.76 14.42
C LEU A 36 15.91 -2.32 14.27
N ARG A 37 16.38 -2.59 13.04
CA ARG A 37 17.66 -3.26 12.78
C ARG A 37 18.78 -2.30 12.39
N GLU A 38 18.46 -1.19 11.74
CA GLU A 38 19.45 -0.23 11.26
C GLU A 38 19.89 0.71 12.40
N GLU A 39 21.21 0.92 12.54
CA GLU A 39 21.73 1.97 13.40
C GLU A 39 21.61 3.32 12.68
N GLY A 40 20.83 4.23 13.28
CA GLY A 40 20.60 5.58 12.75
C GLY A 40 19.18 5.80 12.21
N ILE A 41 18.81 7.07 12.03
CA ILE A 41 17.47 7.45 11.58
C ILE A 41 17.42 7.40 10.05
N ASN A 42 16.76 6.38 9.51
CA ASN A 42 16.43 6.30 8.09
C ASN A 42 15.09 7.01 7.82
N LYS A 43 15.16 8.32 7.52
CA LYS A 43 13.97 9.16 7.33
C LYS A 43 13.02 8.65 6.25
N ALA A 44 13.53 8.11 5.14
CA ALA A 44 12.69 7.59 4.06
C ALA A 44 11.85 6.38 4.53
N VAL A 45 12.45 5.48 5.30
CA VAL A 45 11.74 4.32 5.86
C VAL A 45 10.69 4.77 6.89
N GLN A 46 11.01 5.78 7.70
CA GLN A 46 10.05 6.37 8.65
C GLN A 46 8.87 7.02 7.92
N GLU A 47 9.12 7.84 6.89
CA GLU A 47 8.07 8.49 6.09
C GLU A 47 7.16 7.45 5.41
N LYS A 48 7.75 6.38 4.84
CA LYS A 48 6.99 5.26 4.27
C LYS A 48 6.16 4.53 5.32
N TYR A 49 6.72 4.28 6.51
CA TYR A 49 6.01 3.65 7.63
C TYR A 49 4.79 4.47 8.05
N GLU A 50 4.98 5.78 8.28
CA GLU A 50 3.92 6.69 8.71
C GLU A 50 2.81 6.79 7.65
N ALA A 51 3.17 6.90 6.37
CA ALA A 51 2.21 6.95 5.29
C ALA A 51 1.42 5.63 5.14
N LEU A 52 2.06 4.47 5.35
CA LEU A 52 1.41 3.15 5.32
C LEU A 52 0.46 2.97 6.51
N ALA A 53 0.88 3.36 7.71
CA ALA A 53 0.07 3.28 8.91
C ALA A 53 -1.17 4.19 8.78
N THR A 54 -0.97 5.42 8.33
CA THR A 54 -2.05 6.39 8.08
C THR A 54 -3.03 5.85 7.04
N PHE A 55 -2.51 5.30 5.94
CA PHE A 55 -3.34 4.68 4.92
C PHE A 55 -4.16 3.53 5.49
N LEU A 56 -3.55 2.54 6.16
CA LEU A 56 -4.26 1.36 6.67
C LEU A 56 -5.34 1.70 7.70
N GLN A 57 -5.21 2.81 8.41
CA GLN A 57 -6.21 3.30 9.37
C GLN A 57 -7.28 4.19 8.73
N SER A 58 -7.08 4.64 7.49
CA SER A 58 -7.98 5.54 6.79
C SER A 58 -9.25 4.83 6.29
N PRO A 59 -10.42 5.50 6.28
CA PRO A 59 -11.61 4.96 5.64
C PRO A 59 -11.44 4.81 4.11
N GLU A 60 -10.59 5.63 3.49
CA GLU A 60 -10.24 5.56 2.08
C GLU A 60 -9.58 4.23 1.71
N SER A 61 -8.81 3.62 2.62
CA SER A 61 -8.20 2.30 2.36
C SER A 61 -9.23 1.21 2.11
N LYS A 62 -10.34 1.23 2.85
CA LYS A 62 -11.46 0.31 2.65
C LYS A 62 -12.11 0.56 1.29
N GLN A 63 -12.37 1.83 0.95
CA GLN A 63 -12.96 2.17 -0.35
C GLN A 63 -12.08 1.76 -1.53
N LEU A 64 -10.76 1.95 -1.40
CA LEU A 64 -9.80 1.55 -2.43
C LEU A 64 -9.70 0.03 -2.53
N ARG A 65 -9.75 -0.68 -1.41
CA ARG A 65 -9.84 -2.14 -1.39
C ARG A 65 -11.05 -2.64 -2.17
N ASP A 66 -12.24 -2.16 -1.84
CA ASP A 66 -13.49 -2.59 -2.47
C ASP A 66 -13.48 -2.30 -3.98
N LYS A 67 -13.01 -1.12 -4.40
CA LYS A 67 -12.84 -0.77 -5.81
C LYS A 67 -11.85 -1.66 -6.52
N SER A 68 -10.72 -1.96 -5.89
CA SER A 68 -9.68 -2.78 -6.50
C SER A 68 -10.13 -4.21 -6.66
N GLU A 69 -10.80 -4.77 -5.65
CA GLU A 69 -11.43 -6.08 -5.75
C GLU A 69 -12.44 -6.11 -6.90
N LYS A 70 -13.26 -5.06 -7.09
CA LYS A 70 -14.16 -4.98 -8.24
C LYS A 70 -13.42 -5.00 -9.58
N TYR A 71 -12.40 -4.16 -9.77
CA TYR A 71 -11.69 -4.09 -11.05
C TYR A 71 -10.85 -5.34 -11.34
N LEU A 72 -10.25 -5.93 -10.31
CA LEU A 72 -9.59 -7.23 -10.44
C LEU A 72 -10.59 -8.28 -10.91
N ALA A 73 -11.85 -8.29 -10.41
CA ALA A 73 -12.89 -9.25 -10.82
C ALA A 73 -13.24 -9.13 -12.31
N GLU A 74 -13.11 -7.93 -12.85
CA GLU A 74 -13.28 -7.63 -14.28
C GLU A 74 -12.05 -8.04 -15.13
N GLY A 75 -11.02 -8.63 -14.51
CA GLY A 75 -9.78 -9.05 -15.17
C GLY A 75 -8.77 -7.93 -15.41
N LYS A 76 -8.97 -6.76 -14.81
CA LYS A 76 -8.10 -5.59 -14.97
C LYS A 76 -6.91 -5.65 -14.03
N LYS A 77 -5.83 -4.97 -14.39
CA LYS A 77 -4.70 -4.73 -13.50
C LYS A 77 -4.95 -3.47 -12.69
N VAL A 78 -4.56 -3.50 -11.42
CA VAL A 78 -4.80 -2.42 -10.48
C VAL A 78 -3.51 -2.09 -9.74
N THR A 79 -3.17 -0.80 -9.71
CA THR A 79 -2.08 -0.26 -8.89
C THR A 79 -2.63 0.82 -7.98
N VAL A 80 -2.35 0.71 -6.69
CA VAL A 80 -2.66 1.75 -5.70
C VAL A 80 -1.40 2.53 -5.39
N THR A 81 -1.47 3.85 -5.52
CA THR A 81 -0.38 4.74 -5.12
C THR A 81 -0.71 5.36 -3.77
N ILE A 82 0.23 5.32 -2.84
CA ILE A 82 0.13 6.01 -1.54
C ILE A 82 1.24 7.06 -1.48
N GLY A 83 0.87 8.29 -1.17
CA GLY A 83 1.83 9.39 -1.04
C GLY A 83 1.30 10.50 -0.15
N SER A 84 2.01 11.63 -0.17
CA SER A 84 1.65 12.83 0.57
C SER A 84 1.76 14.07 -0.31
N LYS A 85 0.80 14.98 -0.21
CA LYS A 85 0.77 16.28 -0.87
C LYS A 85 0.42 17.36 0.14
N ASP A 86 1.30 18.35 0.28
CA ASP A 86 1.14 19.47 1.23
C ASP A 86 0.90 18.97 2.68
N GLY A 87 1.59 17.89 3.06
CA GLY A 87 1.45 17.24 4.38
C GLY A 87 0.18 16.42 4.56
N LYS A 88 -0.69 16.32 3.54
CA LYS A 88 -1.91 15.52 3.56
C LYS A 88 -1.72 14.21 2.81
N PRO A 89 -2.24 13.09 3.31
CA PRO A 89 -2.19 11.83 2.58
C PRO A 89 -2.98 11.94 1.28
N VAL A 90 -2.40 11.42 0.20
CA VAL A 90 -3.06 11.30 -1.10
C VAL A 90 -2.96 9.85 -1.56
N TYR A 91 -4.11 9.32 -1.97
CA TYR A 91 -4.22 7.95 -2.47
C TYR A 91 -4.74 7.96 -3.89
N GLY A 92 -4.17 7.12 -4.73
CA GLY A 92 -4.53 7.00 -6.15
C GLY A 92 -4.80 5.55 -6.53
N LEU A 93 -5.62 5.38 -7.56
CA LEU A 93 -5.95 4.08 -8.15
C LEU A 93 -5.73 4.18 -9.66
N LYS A 94 -4.79 3.41 -10.18
CA LYS A 94 -4.56 3.24 -11.62
C LYS A 94 -5.12 1.89 -12.05
N ILE A 95 -5.79 1.86 -13.20
CA ILE A 95 -6.42 0.67 -13.77
C ILE A 95 -5.91 0.51 -15.20
N GLU A 96 -5.51 -0.70 -15.56
CA GLU A 96 -5.02 -1.09 -16.90
C GLU A 96 -5.76 -2.32 -17.43
#